data_AF-E4Q769-F1
#
_entry.id   AF-E4Q769-F1
#
_cell.length_a   1.000
_cell.length_b   1.000
_cell.length_c   1.000
_cell.angle_alpha   90.00
_cell.angle_beta   90.00
_cell.angle_gamma   90.00
#
_symmetry.space_group_name_H-M   'P 1'
#
loop_
_entity.id
_entity.type
_entity.pdbx_description
1 polymer ?
#
loop_
_entity_poly.entity_id
_entity_poly.type
_entity_poly.pdbx_seq_one_letter_code
_entity_poly.pdbx_strand_id
1 'polypeptide(L)'
;MENLKINKNEVYYYFGRLNIICWYQGEKKNEFLLNSLKSNVKISFRDYKWGFFNVEKFRYEETDYIYGLLVKYRSTYEEEIVDEENNVLLNTLITDKAVAKSNFILDLDSKIIAYHPVGKDITPSAFSRFFCKLIKEANDNMFVDIDLQSISDEVEIFTAIKNFEKIEFIEIKLHPSNPSNRHI
;
A
#
# COMPACT_ATOMS: atom_id res chain seq x y z
N MET A 1 -21.01 25.24 12.67
CA MET A 1 -19.82 24.57 12.10
C MET A 1 -19.08 23.92 13.24
N GLU A 2 -19.36 22.64 13.46
CA GLU A 2 -18.85 21.89 14.59
C GLU A 2 -17.47 21.34 14.23
N ASN A 3 -16.45 21.75 14.98
CA ASN A 3 -15.08 21.26 14.81
C ASN A 3 -15.07 19.75 15.10
N LEU A 4 -14.96 18.92 14.05
CA LEU A 4 -14.63 17.51 14.19
C LEU A 4 -13.28 17.41 14.90
N LYS A 5 -13.33 17.10 16.20
CA LYS A 5 -12.17 16.65 16.95
C LYS A 5 -11.75 15.32 16.35
N ILE A 6 -10.71 15.31 15.51
CA ILE A 6 -10.10 14.11 14.99
C ILE A 6 -9.64 13.28 16.19
N ASN A 7 -10.31 12.14 16.38
CA ASN A 7 -9.99 11.22 17.46
C ASN A 7 -8.65 10.55 17.10
N LYS A 8 -7.66 10.63 18.00
CA LYS A 8 -6.27 10.22 17.75
C LYS A 8 -6.10 8.71 17.47
N ASN A 9 -7.19 7.94 17.55
CA ASN A 9 -7.28 6.50 17.37
C ASN A 9 -8.05 6.05 16.11
N GLU A 10 -8.50 6.96 15.24
CA GLU A 10 -9.15 6.55 13.99
C GLU A 10 -8.12 6.04 12.97
N VAL A 11 -8.27 4.78 12.55
CA VAL A 11 -7.47 4.18 11.49
C VAL A 11 -8.12 4.53 10.15
N TYR A 12 -7.47 5.39 9.37
CA TYR A 12 -7.94 5.76 8.03
C TYR A 12 -7.33 4.83 6.97
N TYR A 13 -8.17 4.36 6.06
CA TYR A 13 -7.75 3.59 4.90
C TYR A 13 -7.92 4.42 3.63
N TYR A 14 -6.90 4.32 2.77
CA TYR A 14 -6.90 4.86 1.42
C TYR A 14 -7.19 3.71 0.48
N PHE A 15 -7.97 3.98 -0.55
CA PHE A 15 -8.30 3.11 -1.65
C PHE A 15 -7.49 3.49 -2.88
N GLY A 16 -6.84 2.50 -3.47
CA GLY A 16 -6.23 2.64 -4.78
C GLY A 16 -6.77 1.60 -5.75
N ARG A 17 -6.71 1.91 -7.03
CA ARG A 17 -6.96 0.98 -8.12
C ARG A 17 -5.62 0.43 -8.60
N LEU A 18 -5.47 -0.89 -8.51
CA LEU A 18 -4.27 -1.58 -8.93
C LEU A 18 -4.36 -1.92 -10.42
N ASN A 19 -3.62 -1.19 -11.23
CA ASN A 19 -3.51 -1.46 -12.66
C ASN A 19 -2.34 -2.41 -12.89
N ILE A 20 -2.60 -3.54 -13.55
CA ILE A 20 -1.59 -4.55 -13.86
C ILE A 20 -1.67 -4.89 -15.33
N ILE A 21 -0.61 -4.61 -16.08
CA ILE A 21 -0.41 -5.00 -17.47
C ILE A 21 0.57 -6.18 -17.46
N CYS A 22 0.06 -7.37 -17.76
CA CYS A 22 0.85 -8.60 -17.84
C CYS A 22 0.18 -9.58 -18.80
N TRP A 23 0.86 -10.67 -19.14
CA TRP A 23 0.39 -11.67 -20.09
C TRP A 23 -0.68 -12.61 -19.48
N TYR A 24 -0.80 -12.63 -18.15
CA TYR A 24 -1.79 -13.44 -17.45
C TYR A 24 -3.18 -12.81 -17.48
N GLN A 25 -4.19 -13.66 -17.63
CA GLN A 25 -5.60 -13.27 -17.67
C GLN A 25 -6.42 -14.09 -16.66
N GLY A 26 -7.56 -13.55 -16.24
CA GLY A 26 -8.49 -14.21 -15.32
C GLY A 26 -7.82 -14.69 -14.04
N GLU A 27 -8.12 -15.93 -13.64
CA GLU A 27 -7.58 -16.54 -12.41
C GLU A 27 -6.05 -16.60 -12.38
N LYS A 28 -5.38 -16.84 -13.52
CA LYS A 28 -3.92 -16.84 -13.58
C LYS A 28 -3.32 -15.49 -13.20
N LYS A 29 -4.03 -14.38 -13.46
CA LYS A 29 -3.62 -13.04 -13.04
C LYS A 29 -3.73 -12.88 -11.52
N ASN A 30 -4.73 -13.51 -10.91
CA ASN A 30 -4.93 -13.50 -9.45
C ASN A 30 -3.86 -14.35 -8.75
N GLU A 31 -3.56 -15.54 -9.29
CA GLU A 31 -2.48 -16.39 -8.83
C GLU A 31 -1.12 -15.71 -8.95
N PHE A 32 -0.85 -15.08 -10.11
CA PHE A 32 0.35 -14.27 -10.33
C PHE A 32 0.52 -13.22 -9.23
N LEU A 33 -0.54 -12.49 -8.92
CA LEU A 33 -0.50 -11.43 -7.92
C LEU A 33 -0.27 -11.98 -6.51
N LEU A 34 -0.97 -13.06 -6.15
CA LEU A 34 -0.79 -13.74 -4.86
C LEU A 34 0.65 -14.25 -4.70
N ASN A 35 1.21 -14.87 -5.74
CA ASN A 35 2.57 -15.38 -5.73
C ASN A 35 3.60 -14.25 -5.60
N SER A 36 3.36 -13.13 -6.29
CA SER A 36 4.19 -11.93 -6.19
C SER A 36 4.22 -11.38 -4.77
N LEU A 37 3.04 -11.29 -4.13
CA LEU A 37 2.89 -10.78 -2.77
C LEU A 37 3.48 -11.74 -1.72
N LYS A 38 3.40 -13.06 -1.95
CA LYS A 38 4.01 -14.08 -1.08
C LYS A 38 5.51 -14.29 -1.32
N SER A 39 6.10 -13.63 -2.31
CA SER A 39 7.52 -13.78 -2.60
C SER A 39 8.40 -13.30 -1.45
N ASN A 40 9.58 -13.90 -1.32
CA ASN A 40 10.56 -13.50 -0.32
C ASN A 40 11.38 -12.26 -0.73
N VAL A 41 11.09 -11.64 -1.87
CA VAL A 41 11.79 -10.46 -2.36
C VAL A 41 11.75 -9.32 -1.35
N LYS A 42 12.89 -8.65 -1.19
CA LYS A 42 13.08 -7.48 -0.35
C LYS A 42 13.82 -6.41 -1.14
N ILE A 43 13.35 -5.17 -1.05
CA ILE A 43 13.99 -4.04 -1.72
C ILE A 43 14.72 -3.21 -0.69
N SER A 44 16.02 -3.03 -0.91
CA SER A 44 16.82 -2.07 -0.16
C SER A 44 16.68 -0.67 -0.77
N PHE A 45 16.42 0.32 0.06
CA PHE A 45 16.43 1.74 -0.32
C PHE A 45 16.95 2.58 0.83
N ARG A 46 18.15 3.16 0.65
CA ARG A 46 18.93 3.79 1.73
C ARG A 46 19.16 2.78 2.87
N ASP A 47 18.96 3.19 4.11
CA ASP A 47 19.17 2.35 5.31
C ASP A 47 18.01 1.39 5.61
N TYR A 48 17.00 1.36 4.75
CA TYR A 48 15.78 0.57 4.98
C TYR A 48 15.64 -0.53 3.93
N LYS A 49 15.05 -1.64 4.39
CA LYS A 49 14.51 -2.69 3.55
C LYS A 49 12.99 -2.63 3.59
N TRP A 50 12.39 -3.07 2.48
CA TRP A 50 10.96 -3.15 2.26
C TRP A 50 10.57 -4.57 1.87
N GLY A 51 9.41 -5.03 2.33
CA GLY A 51 8.90 -6.34 1.96
C GLY A 51 7.44 -6.52 2.30
N PHE A 52 6.84 -7.56 1.71
CA PHE A 52 5.54 -8.06 2.11
C PHE A 52 5.66 -9.10 3.21
N PHE A 53 4.74 -9.06 4.17
CA PHE A 53 4.67 -9.96 5.31
C PHE A 53 3.22 -10.31 5.61
N ASN A 54 3.01 -11.47 6.23
CA ASN A 54 1.70 -11.98 6.65
C ASN A 54 0.66 -11.94 5.51
N VAL A 55 1.07 -12.35 4.31
CA VAL A 55 0.21 -12.32 3.13
C VAL A 55 -0.68 -13.56 3.12
N GLU A 56 -1.99 -13.33 3.20
CA GLU A 56 -3.00 -14.38 3.27
C GLU A 56 -4.13 -14.11 2.27
N LYS A 57 -4.57 -15.16 1.59
CA LYS A 57 -5.79 -15.12 0.77
C LYS A 57 -6.95 -15.60 1.64
N PHE A 58 -8.06 -14.88 1.62
CA PHE A 58 -9.29 -15.26 2.31
C PHE A 58 -10.51 -14.94 1.45
N ARG A 59 -11.65 -15.52 1.80
CA ARG A 59 -12.92 -15.32 1.10
C ARG A 59 -13.94 -14.70 2.04
N TYR A 60 -14.66 -13.68 1.57
CA TYR A 60 -15.71 -13.00 2.32
C TYR A 60 -16.86 -12.66 1.36
N GLU A 61 -18.10 -13.01 1.73
CA GLU A 61 -19.31 -12.78 0.90
C GLU A 61 -19.11 -13.19 -0.57
N GLU A 62 -18.54 -14.37 -0.79
CA GLU A 62 -18.23 -14.96 -2.10
C GLU A 62 -17.07 -14.33 -2.88
N THR A 63 -16.54 -13.18 -2.45
CA THR A 63 -15.40 -12.48 -3.06
C THR A 63 -14.06 -12.91 -2.45
N ASP A 64 -13.04 -13.06 -3.29
CA ASP A 64 -11.68 -13.38 -2.87
C ASP A 64 -10.87 -12.11 -2.57
N TYR A 65 -10.21 -12.10 -1.41
CA TYR A 65 -9.37 -11.00 -0.95
C TYR A 65 -7.95 -11.47 -0.63
N ILE A 66 -7.00 -10.54 -0.68
CA ILE A 66 -5.65 -10.73 -0.14
C ILE A 66 -5.42 -9.70 0.96
N TYR A 67 -5.13 -10.17 2.17
CA TYR A 67 -4.60 -9.34 3.24
C TYR A 67 -3.06 -9.41 3.23
N GLY A 68 -2.40 -8.33 3.63
CA GLY A 68 -0.97 -8.35 3.91
C GLY A 68 -0.45 -7.08 4.56
N LEU A 69 0.84 -7.10 4.87
CA LEU A 69 1.57 -5.97 5.42
C LEU A 69 2.70 -5.56 4.47
N LEU A 70 2.75 -4.27 4.08
CA LEU A 70 3.95 -3.65 3.56
C LEU A 70 4.78 -3.14 4.75
N VAL A 71 5.96 -3.71 4.94
CA VAL A 71 6.81 -3.42 6.10
C VAL A 71 8.09 -2.73 5.64
N LYS A 72 8.41 -1.62 6.32
CA LYS A 72 9.69 -0.93 6.27
C LYS A 72 10.48 -1.30 7.52
N TYR A 73 11.71 -1.78 7.36
CA TYR A 73 12.55 -2.22 8.47
C TYR A 73 14.03 -1.87 8.23
N ARG A 74 14.84 -1.81 9.29
CA ARG A 74 16.30 -1.60 9.19
C ARG A 74 17.03 -2.92 9.31
N SER A 75 18.02 -3.16 8.45
CA SER A 75 18.82 -4.40 8.50
C SER A 75 19.66 -4.49 9.77
N THR A 76 20.22 -3.35 10.19
CA THR A 76 21.06 -3.23 11.37
C THR A 76 20.74 -1.89 12.02
N TYR A 77 20.52 -1.92 13.33
CA TYR A 77 20.20 -0.75 14.12
C TYR A 77 20.87 -0.90 15.49
N GLU A 78 21.73 0.05 15.85
CA GLU A 78 22.24 0.16 17.21
C GLU A 78 21.16 0.80 18.09
N GLU A 79 20.84 0.14 19.19
CA GLU A 79 19.90 0.63 20.20
C GLU A 79 20.57 0.59 21.57
N GLU A 80 20.44 1.68 22.32
CA GLU A 80 20.85 1.72 23.72
C GLU A 80 19.82 0.96 24.56
N ILE A 81 20.29 -0.03 25.30
CA ILE A 81 19.51 -0.74 26.32
C ILE A 81 20.02 -0.34 27.70
N VAL A 82 19.11 -0.27 28.66
CA VAL A 82 19.43 0.01 30.06
C VAL A 82 19.71 -1.31 30.75
N ASP A 83 20.92 -1.45 31.30
CA ASP A 83 21.25 -2.50 32.26
C ASP A 83 20.97 -1.96 33.66
N GLU A 84 19.81 -2.32 34.21
CA GLU A 84 19.35 -1.87 35.53
C GLU A 84 20.18 -2.46 36.68
N GLU A 85 20.80 -3.64 36.49
CA GLU A 85 21.61 -4.29 37.52
C GLU A 85 22.94 -3.56 37.69
N ASN A 86 23.58 -3.17 36.59
CA ASN A 86 24.86 -2.48 36.60
C ASN A 86 24.74 -0.96 36.50
N ASN A 87 23.52 -0.42 36.32
CA ASN A 87 23.23 1.00 36.09
C ASN A 87 24.06 1.62 34.95
N VAL A 88 24.17 0.88 33.83
CA VAL A 88 24.91 1.33 32.64
C VAL A 88 24.03 1.28 31.39
N LEU A 89 24.38 2.11 30.39
CA LEU A 89 23.82 2.02 29.05
C LEU A 89 24.72 1.12 28.22
N LEU A 90 24.12 0.13 27.57
CA LEU A 90 24.80 -0.78 26.65
C LEU A 90 24.28 -0.54 25.24
N ASN A 91 25.17 -0.53 24.25
CA ASN A 91 24.78 -0.54 22.84
C ASN A 91 24.57 -1.98 22.40
N THR A 92 23.38 -2.29 21.90
CA THR A 92 23.08 -3.58 21.29
C THR A 92 22.76 -3.42 19.82
N LEU A 93 23.22 -4.38 19.01
CA LEU A 93 22.91 -4.44 17.59
C LEU A 93 21.62 -5.25 17.41
N ILE A 94 20.56 -4.58 16.98
CA ILE A 94 19.31 -5.23 16.59
C ILE A 94 19.28 -5.38 15.07
N THR A 95 19.05 -6.60 14.62
CA THR A 95 18.83 -6.91 13.20
C THR A 95 17.35 -6.88 12.85
N ASP A 96 17.04 -6.46 11.63
CA ASP A 96 15.69 -6.48 11.03
C ASP A 96 14.58 -5.78 11.84
N LYS A 97 14.92 -4.69 12.53
CA LYS A 97 13.97 -3.89 13.32
C LYS A 97 12.90 -3.27 12.43
N ALA A 98 11.63 -3.66 12.62
CA ALA A 98 10.49 -3.05 11.96
C ALA A 98 10.34 -1.58 12.37
N VAL A 99 10.27 -0.69 11.39
CA VAL A 99 10.13 0.76 11.56
C VAL A 99 8.67 1.17 11.40
N ALA A 100 7.99 0.62 10.40
CA ALA A 100 6.57 0.85 10.16
C ALA A 100 5.96 -0.33 9.40
N LYS A 101 4.66 -0.53 9.60
CA LYS A 101 3.87 -1.61 8.99
C LYS A 101 2.55 -1.04 8.48
N SER A 102 2.37 -1.05 7.17
CA SER A 102 1.14 -0.62 6.52
C SER A 102 0.35 -1.85 6.12
N ASN A 103 -0.81 -2.05 6.72
CA ASN A 103 -1.71 -3.12 6.34
C ASN A 103 -2.49 -2.76 5.08
N PHE A 104 -2.77 -3.77 4.27
CA PHE A 104 -3.58 -3.65 3.08
C PHE A 104 -4.53 -4.83 2.90
N ILE A 105 -5.65 -4.57 2.23
CA ILE A 105 -6.61 -5.57 1.75
C ILE A 105 -6.85 -5.28 0.28
N LEU A 106 -6.62 -6.28 -0.57
CA LEU A 106 -6.84 -6.22 -2.00
C LEU A 106 -8.03 -7.10 -2.38
N ASP A 107 -9.01 -6.51 -3.04
CA ASP A 107 -10.07 -7.21 -3.75
C ASP A 107 -9.54 -7.74 -5.09
N LEU A 108 -9.62 -9.06 -5.29
CA LEU A 108 -9.13 -9.70 -6.50
C LEU A 108 -10.06 -9.54 -7.70
N ASP A 109 -11.32 -9.16 -7.54
CA ASP A 109 -12.22 -8.98 -8.67
C ASP A 109 -12.16 -7.54 -9.18
N SER A 110 -12.31 -6.57 -8.28
CA SER A 110 -12.31 -5.14 -8.65
C SER A 110 -10.90 -4.53 -8.79
N LYS A 111 -9.85 -5.23 -8.32
CA LYS A 111 -8.49 -4.70 -8.20
C LYS A 111 -8.39 -3.44 -7.34
N ILE A 112 -9.34 -3.24 -6.44
CA ILE A 112 -9.28 -2.17 -5.44
C ILE A 112 -8.47 -2.66 -4.25
N ILE A 113 -7.53 -1.84 -3.81
CA ILE A 113 -6.76 -2.06 -2.60
C ILE A 113 -7.05 -0.99 -1.57
N ALA A 114 -7.48 -1.39 -0.39
CA ALA A 114 -7.51 -0.55 0.79
C ALA A 114 -6.17 -0.68 1.52
N TYR A 115 -5.54 0.43 1.91
CA TYR A 115 -4.27 0.43 2.64
C TYR A 115 -4.19 1.57 3.65
N HIS A 116 -3.41 1.38 4.71
CA HIS A 116 -3.25 2.36 5.79
C HIS A 116 -1.86 3.01 5.78
N PRO A 117 -1.72 4.28 5.37
CA PRO A 117 -0.48 5.02 5.51
C PRO A 117 -0.08 5.20 6.98
N VAL A 118 1.22 5.09 7.27
CA VAL A 118 1.76 5.19 8.62
C VAL A 118 2.61 6.45 8.74
N GLY A 119 1.95 7.56 9.08
CA GLY A 119 2.58 8.86 9.32
C GLY A 119 3.59 9.24 8.24
N LYS A 120 4.80 9.61 8.67
CA LYS A 120 5.93 9.95 7.78
C LYS A 120 6.71 8.74 7.28
N ASP A 121 6.46 7.56 7.85
CA ASP A 121 7.29 6.37 7.58
C ASP A 121 6.84 5.61 6.35
N ILE A 122 5.52 5.52 6.13
CA ILE A 122 4.89 4.96 4.93
C ILE A 122 3.79 5.93 4.49
N THR A 123 4.16 6.92 3.69
CA THR A 123 3.20 7.84 3.05
C THR A 123 2.41 7.13 1.94
N PRO A 124 1.29 7.68 1.45
CA PRO A 124 0.57 7.09 0.30
C PRO A 124 1.46 6.88 -0.93
N SER A 125 2.32 7.85 -1.24
CA SER A 125 3.28 7.76 -2.34
C SER A 125 4.36 6.70 -2.10
N ALA A 126 4.85 6.55 -0.87
CA ALA A 126 5.80 5.50 -0.52
C ALA A 126 5.16 4.12 -0.60
N PHE A 127 3.92 3.98 -0.11
CA PHE A 127 3.14 2.74 -0.23
C PHE A 127 3.02 2.33 -1.69
N SER A 128 2.45 3.19 -2.54
CA SER A 128 2.27 2.92 -3.97
C SER A 128 3.58 2.54 -4.65
N ARG A 129 4.64 3.33 -4.45
CA ARG A 129 5.96 3.08 -5.03
C ARG A 129 6.54 1.73 -4.64
N PHE A 130 6.62 1.43 -3.34
CA PHE A 130 7.27 0.20 -2.88
C PHE A 130 6.41 -1.04 -3.09
N PHE A 131 5.08 -0.90 -3.00
CA PHE A 131 4.14 -1.98 -3.33
C PHE A 131 4.32 -2.42 -4.79
N CYS A 132 4.26 -1.47 -5.73
CA CYS A 132 4.44 -1.76 -7.16
C CYS A 132 5.86 -2.29 -7.45
N LYS A 133 6.89 -1.68 -6.86
CA LYS A 133 8.27 -2.11 -7.09
C LYS A 133 8.52 -3.54 -6.57
N LEU A 134 8.01 -3.89 -5.39
CA LEU A 134 8.15 -5.26 -4.86
C LEU A 134 7.51 -6.31 -5.77
N ILE A 135 6.34 -6.02 -6.35
CA ILE A 135 5.69 -6.92 -7.29
C ILE A 135 6.52 -7.06 -8.59
N LYS A 136 7.10 -5.97 -9.10
CA LYS A 136 7.97 -6.04 -10.29
C LYS A 136 9.23 -6.88 -10.03
N GLU A 137 9.90 -6.64 -8.91
CA GLU A 137 11.11 -7.38 -8.51
C GLU A 137 10.82 -8.86 -8.18
N ALA A 138 9.63 -9.18 -7.65
CA ALA A 138 9.19 -10.55 -7.41
C ALA A 138 9.08 -11.42 -8.67
N ASN A 139 9.04 -10.78 -9.84
CA ASN A 139 8.86 -11.43 -11.14
C ASN A 139 10.02 -11.10 -12.09
N ASP A 140 11.21 -10.79 -11.55
CA ASP A 140 12.43 -10.52 -12.32
C ASP A 140 12.23 -9.43 -13.41
N ASN A 141 11.32 -8.47 -13.18
CA ASN A 141 10.91 -7.45 -14.16
C ASN A 141 10.38 -8.03 -15.49
N MET A 142 9.91 -9.28 -15.52
CA MET A 142 9.29 -9.90 -16.70
C MET A 142 8.01 -9.16 -17.09
N PHE A 143 8.02 -8.38 -18.18
CA PHE A 143 6.86 -7.75 -18.87
C PHE A 143 5.62 -7.44 -18.01
N VAL A 144 5.83 -6.92 -16.81
CA VAL A 144 4.79 -6.56 -15.85
C VAL A 144 4.92 -5.08 -15.61
N ASP A 145 3.94 -4.34 -16.10
CA ASP A 145 3.75 -2.97 -15.64
C ASP A 145 2.65 -2.95 -14.58
N ILE A 146 2.93 -2.25 -13.49
CA ILE A 146 2.02 -2.17 -12.35
C ILE A 146 2.09 -0.78 -11.76
N ASP A 147 0.91 -0.23 -11.54
CA ASP A 147 0.70 1.10 -11.00
C ASP A 147 -0.48 1.08 -10.02
N LEU A 148 -0.41 1.94 -9.01
CA LEU A 148 -1.45 2.09 -8.01
C LEU A 148 -1.96 3.52 -8.01
N GLN A 149 -3.15 3.71 -8.58
CA GLN A 149 -3.81 5.00 -8.73
C GLN A 149 -4.75 5.28 -7.57
N SER A 150 -4.71 6.47 -7.00
CA SER A 150 -5.64 6.86 -5.93
C SER A 150 -7.07 6.87 -6.46
N ILE A 151 -8.02 6.30 -5.73
CA ILE A 151 -9.45 6.46 -6.02
C ILE A 151 -9.89 7.80 -5.41
N SER A 152 -9.55 8.88 -6.11
CA SER A 152 -9.95 10.25 -5.78
C SER A 152 -10.00 11.12 -7.05
N ASP A 153 -10.49 10.54 -8.14
CA ASP A 153 -10.47 11.07 -9.52
C ASP A 153 -11.37 12.29 -9.76
N GLU A 154 -11.81 13.00 -8.72
CA GLU A 154 -12.63 14.22 -8.92
C GLU A 154 -11.88 15.21 -9.83
N VAL A 155 -10.59 15.43 -9.60
CA VAL A 155 -9.81 16.45 -10.34
C VAL A 155 -9.51 16.04 -11.79
N GLU A 156 -9.22 14.76 -12.05
CA GLU A 156 -8.88 14.28 -13.40
C GLU A 156 -10.13 14.16 -14.29
N ILE A 157 -11.27 13.74 -13.73
CA ILE A 157 -12.53 13.69 -14.47
C ILE A 157 -12.95 15.09 -14.92
N PHE A 158 -12.92 16.09 -14.05
CA PHE A 158 -13.26 17.47 -14.45
C PHE A 158 -12.26 18.08 -15.43
N THR A 159 -10.99 17.68 -15.36
CA THR A 159 -9.97 18.09 -16.34
C THR A 159 -10.21 17.46 -17.71
N ALA A 160 -10.54 16.16 -17.76
CA ALA A 160 -10.87 15.46 -18.99
C ALA A 160 -12.17 15.99 -19.61
N ILE A 161 -13.20 16.22 -18.81
CA ILE A 161 -14.48 16.83 -19.22
C ILE A 161 -14.26 18.19 -19.91
N LYS A 162 -13.35 19.03 -19.38
CA LYS A 162 -13.04 20.34 -19.95
C LYS A 162 -12.39 20.28 -21.33
N ASN A 163 -11.80 19.14 -21.72
CA ASN A 163 -11.13 18.98 -23.01
C ASN A 163 -12.06 18.49 -24.12
N PHE A 164 -13.32 18.17 -23.84
CA PHE A 164 -14.28 17.76 -24.86
C PHE A 164 -15.03 18.96 -25.44
N GLU A 165 -15.10 19.06 -26.77
CA GLU A 165 -15.89 20.09 -27.47
C GLU A 165 -17.40 19.89 -27.28
N LYS A 166 -17.84 18.63 -27.11
CA LYS A 166 -19.24 18.27 -26.86
C LYS A 166 -19.31 16.95 -26.09
N ILE A 167 -20.18 16.88 -25.08
CA ILE A 167 -20.45 15.65 -24.31
C ILE A 167 -21.92 15.27 -24.52
N GLU A 168 -22.16 14.05 -25.00
CA GLU A 168 -23.51 13.56 -25.33
C GLU A 168 -24.16 12.79 -24.17
N PHE A 169 -23.36 12.13 -23.32
CA PHE A 169 -23.83 11.39 -22.16
C PHE A 169 -22.73 11.22 -21.11
N ILE A 170 -23.08 11.31 -19.82
CA ILE A 170 -22.19 10.99 -18.70
C ILE A 170 -22.96 10.09 -17.72
N GLU A 171 -22.39 8.93 -17.40
CA GLU A 171 -22.83 8.09 -16.29
C GLU A 171 -21.73 8.07 -15.23
N ILE A 172 -22.05 8.49 -14.00
CA ILE A 172 -21.10 8.51 -12.87
C ILE A 172 -21.60 7.55 -11.80
N LYS A 173 -20.79 6.51 -11.51
CA LYS A 173 -20.97 5.66 -10.34
C LYS A 173 -20.03 6.14 -9.24
N LEU A 174 -20.60 6.77 -8.22
CA LEU A 174 -19.83 7.33 -7.11
C LEU A 174 -19.49 6.23 -6.10
N HIS A 175 -18.20 6.11 -5.79
CA HIS A 175 -17.69 5.34 -4.65
C HIS A 175 -17.12 6.33 -3.63
N PRO A 176 -17.15 6.02 -2.32
CA PRO A 176 -16.63 6.93 -1.29
C PRO A 176 -15.16 7.28 -1.56
N SER A 177 -14.88 8.58 -1.66
CA SER A 177 -13.55 9.16 -1.93
C SER A 177 -12.58 8.88 -0.77
N ASN A 178 -11.29 8.74 -1.08
CA ASN A 178 -10.26 8.57 -0.06
C ASN A 178 -10.30 9.66 1.03
N PRO A 179 -10.08 9.29 2.30
CA PRO A 179 -10.01 10.23 3.41
C PRO A 179 -8.70 11.03 3.38
N SER A 180 -8.52 11.88 2.38
CA SER A 180 -7.75 13.12 2.47
C SER A 180 -7.98 13.97 1.21
N ASN A 181 -8.86 14.96 1.31
CA ASN A 181 -8.80 16.16 0.44
C ASN A 181 -9.28 17.43 1.15
N ARG A 182 -9.27 17.45 2.49
CA ARG A 182 -9.72 18.60 3.31
C ARG A 182 -8.67 19.18 4.26
N HIS A 183 -7.39 18.92 4.01
CA HIS A 183 -6.30 19.59 4.72
C HIS A 183 -5.31 20.18 3.70
N ILE A 184 -5.75 21.22 3.00
CA ILE A 184 -4.88 22.29 2.47
C ILE A 184 -5.43 23.59 3.06
#